data_AF-A0A7V3VT94-F1
#
_entry.id   AF-A0A7V3VT94-F1
#
_cell.length_a   1.000
_cell.length_b   1.000
_cell.length_c   1.000
_cell.angle_alpha   90.00
_cell.angle_beta   90.00
_cell.angle_gamma   90.00
#
_symmetry.space_group_name_H-M   'P 1'
#
loop_
_entity.id
_entity.type
_entity.pdbx_description
1 polymer ?
#
loop_
_entity_poly.entity_id
_entity_poly.type
_entity_poly.pdbx_seq_one_letter_code
_entity_poly.pdbx_strand_id
1 'polypeptide(L)'
;MNIISIIWVDIIEAALITGAGFVLAFWYVRNRVVEKKSLSTSFLRYFQGLFPVGVMLFGVFVILALNPPIGALIMVISTFIYIVSTVTPGVDKYDSVHRATILSLGYTRQEYAVKYLFKNSINYWIMASANFFVAQAVTLIFSKDLIFFEKNSFAEDLFFASITLMVFGFILSLLRRFEVWKESDKE
;
A
#
# COMPACT_ATOMS: atom_id res chain seq x y z
N MET A 1 14.92 20.46 -21.19
CA MET A 1 13.62 20.40 -20.49
C MET A 1 13.66 21.32 -19.29
N ASN A 2 12.55 21.98 -18.95
CA ASN A 2 12.47 22.86 -17.77
C ASN A 2 12.32 21.98 -16.50
N ILE A 3 12.98 22.32 -15.39
CA ILE A 3 12.86 21.61 -14.09
C ILE A 3 11.38 21.44 -13.69
N ILE A 4 10.58 22.49 -13.92
CA ILE A 4 9.14 22.47 -13.67
C ILE A 4 8.44 21.37 -14.49
N SER A 5 8.82 21.20 -15.76
CA SER A 5 8.23 20.15 -16.62
C SER A 5 8.61 18.73 -16.19
N ILE A 6 9.76 18.53 -15.56
CA ILE A 6 10.20 17.21 -15.04
C ILE A 6 9.37 16.86 -13.80
N ILE A 7 9.28 17.79 -12.85
CA ILE A 7 8.50 17.63 -11.61
C ILE A 7 7.03 17.29 -11.93
N TRP A 8 6.42 17.97 -12.90
CA TRP A 8 5.04 17.67 -13.30
C TRP A 8 4.86 16.26 -13.86
N VAL A 9 5.82 15.78 -14.65
CA VAL A 9 5.77 14.41 -15.20
C VAL A 9 5.86 13.38 -14.08
N ASP A 10 6.74 13.58 -13.10
CA ASP A 10 6.90 12.66 -11.97
C ASP A 10 5.68 12.64 -11.04
N ILE A 11 5.04 13.80 -10.83
CA ILE A 11 3.77 13.88 -10.08
C ILE A 11 2.66 13.12 -10.81
N ILE A 12 2.56 13.25 -12.14
CA ILE A 12 1.58 12.51 -12.94
C ILE A 12 1.87 11.00 -12.89
N GLU A 13 3.14 10.60 -13.00
CA GLU A 13 3.56 9.21 -12.88
C GLU A 13 3.17 8.63 -11.50
N ALA A 14 3.47 9.33 -10.42
CA ALA A 14 3.08 8.94 -9.06
C ALA A 14 1.55 8.86 -8.90
N ALA A 15 0.79 9.77 -9.52
CA ALA A 15 -0.67 9.75 -9.48
C ALA A 15 -1.25 8.53 -10.21
N LEU A 16 -0.69 8.17 -11.36
CA LEU A 16 -1.10 6.98 -12.12
C LEU A 16 -0.77 5.69 -11.37
N ILE A 17 0.44 5.59 -10.79
CA ILE A 17 0.86 4.45 -9.97
C ILE A 17 -0.06 4.31 -8.75
N THR A 18 -0.32 5.41 -8.05
CA THR A 18 -1.22 5.41 -6.88
C THR A 18 -2.64 5.02 -7.28
N GLY A 19 -3.16 5.58 -8.38
CA GLY A 19 -4.50 5.26 -8.89
C GLY A 19 -4.64 3.78 -9.25
N ALA A 20 -3.66 3.20 -9.94
CA ALA A 20 -3.65 1.78 -10.26
C ALA A 20 -3.60 0.91 -8.99
N GLY A 21 -2.73 1.26 -8.03
CA GLY A 21 -2.64 0.56 -6.75
C GLY A 21 -3.93 0.63 -5.92
N PHE A 22 -4.60 1.79 -5.94
CA PHE A 22 -5.91 1.97 -5.32
C PHE A 22 -6.97 1.07 -5.94
N VAL A 23 -7.06 1.01 -7.28
CA VAL A 23 -8.03 0.15 -7.97
C VAL A 23 -7.81 -1.32 -7.62
N LEU A 24 -6.55 -1.77 -7.58
CA LEU A 24 -6.21 -3.14 -7.16
C LEU A 24 -6.58 -3.39 -5.69
N ALA A 25 -6.29 -2.45 -4.79
CA ALA A 25 -6.62 -2.57 -3.37
C ALA A 25 -8.14 -2.63 -3.16
N PHE A 26 -8.89 -1.77 -3.85
CA PHE A 26 -10.34 -1.76 -3.81
C PHE A 26 -10.94 -3.07 -4.33
N TRP A 27 -10.46 -3.56 -5.48
CA TRP A 27 -10.87 -4.84 -6.05
C TRP A 27 -10.60 -6.00 -5.09
N TYR A 28 -9.41 -6.03 -4.49
CA TYR A 28 -9.03 -7.04 -3.52
C TYR A 28 -9.93 -7.04 -2.28
N VAL A 29 -10.13 -5.87 -1.66
CA VAL A 29 -10.97 -5.74 -0.46
C VAL A 29 -12.42 -6.14 -0.75
N ARG A 30 -12.97 -5.66 -1.87
CA ARG A 30 -14.32 -6.02 -2.32
C ARG A 30 -14.45 -7.53 -2.47
N ASN A 31 -13.52 -8.19 -3.16
CA ASN A 31 -13.59 -9.64 -3.39
C ASN A 31 -13.52 -10.43 -2.08
N ARG A 32 -12.64 -10.03 -1.14
CA ARG A 32 -12.54 -10.69 0.17
C ARG A 32 -13.86 -10.63 0.95
N VAL A 33 -14.52 -9.47 0.94
CA VAL A 33 -15.84 -9.30 1.59
C VAL A 33 -16.89 -10.20 0.92
N VAL A 34 -16.95 -10.21 -0.41
CA VAL A 34 -17.91 -11.04 -1.18
C VAL A 34 -17.71 -12.54 -0.91
N GLU A 35 -16.46 -12.98 -0.84
CA GLU A 35 -16.03 -14.36 -0.56
C GLU A 35 -16.11 -14.76 0.93
N LYS A 36 -16.56 -13.86 1.81
CA LYS A 36 -16.58 -14.05 3.28
C LYS A 36 -15.21 -14.32 3.90
N LYS A 37 -14.12 -13.94 3.26
CA LYS A 37 -12.77 -14.09 3.82
C LYS A 37 -12.41 -12.84 4.60
N SER A 38 -12.09 -12.99 5.88
CA SER A 38 -11.63 -11.86 6.71
C SER A 38 -10.39 -11.21 6.11
N LEU A 39 -10.26 -9.87 6.15
CA LEU A 39 -9.07 -9.19 5.63
C LEU A 39 -7.87 -9.38 6.58
N SER A 40 -8.10 -9.37 7.90
CA SER A 40 -7.08 -9.62 8.93
C SER A 40 -6.45 -11.02 8.91
N THR A 41 -7.06 -12.00 8.24
CA THR A 41 -6.45 -13.33 8.03
C THR A 41 -5.66 -13.44 6.72
N SER A 42 -5.55 -12.34 5.96
CA SER A 42 -4.78 -12.33 4.72
C SER A 42 -3.27 -12.44 4.96
N PHE A 43 -2.56 -13.08 4.04
CA PHE A 43 -1.10 -13.04 3.93
C PHE A 43 -0.55 -11.59 3.91
N LEU A 44 -1.34 -10.63 3.41
CA LEU A 44 -0.97 -9.21 3.39
C LEU A 44 -0.74 -8.61 4.78
N ARG A 45 -1.22 -9.25 5.86
CA ARG A 45 -0.92 -8.83 7.24
C ARG A 45 0.55 -8.91 7.62
N TYR A 46 1.36 -9.70 6.87
CA TYR A 46 2.80 -9.82 7.11
C TYR A 46 3.62 -8.74 6.41
N PHE A 47 2.98 -7.91 5.58
CA PHE A 47 3.65 -6.93 4.73
C PHE A 47 3.22 -5.50 5.11
N GLN A 48 3.21 -5.19 6.40
CA GLN A 48 2.80 -3.89 6.93
C GLN A 48 4.00 -3.01 7.29
N GLY A 49 3.74 -1.73 7.57
CA GLY A 49 4.74 -0.80 8.08
C GLY A 49 5.83 -0.48 7.06
N LEU A 50 7.07 -0.86 7.37
CA LEU A 50 8.24 -0.53 6.56
C LEU A 50 8.33 -1.34 5.26
N PHE A 51 7.66 -2.49 5.19
CA PHE A 51 7.73 -3.37 4.02
C PHE A 51 7.29 -2.67 2.72
N PRO A 52 6.08 -2.08 2.60
CA PRO A 52 5.67 -1.39 1.38
C PRO A 52 6.61 -0.23 1.03
N VAL A 53 7.16 0.48 2.01
CA VAL A 53 8.16 1.54 1.77
C VAL A 53 9.43 0.95 1.13
N GLY A 54 9.91 -0.18 1.62
CA GLY A 54 11.02 -0.90 1.01
C GLY A 54 10.73 -1.33 -0.44
N VAL A 55 9.53 -1.86 -0.72
CA VAL A 55 9.13 -2.23 -2.09
C VAL A 55 9.03 -0.99 -3.00
N MET A 56 8.57 0.15 -2.47
CA MET A 56 8.53 1.41 -3.21
C MET A 56 9.95 1.86 -3.61
N LEU A 57 10.89 1.87 -2.67
CA LEU A 57 12.29 2.22 -2.95
C LEU A 57 12.93 1.23 -3.93
N PHE A 58 12.61 -0.05 -3.82
CA PHE A 58 13.07 -1.06 -4.77
C PHE A 58 12.51 -0.80 -6.17
N GLY A 59 11.23 -0.43 -6.29
CA GLY A 59 10.62 -0.02 -7.54
C GLY A 59 11.34 1.18 -8.16
N VAL A 60 11.66 2.19 -7.35
CA VAL A 60 12.44 3.36 -7.77
C VAL A 60 13.84 2.96 -8.23
N PHE A 61 14.56 2.09 -7.51
CA PHE A 61 15.83 1.53 -7.97
C PHE A 61 15.70 0.86 -9.34
N VAL A 62 14.66 0.03 -9.55
CA VAL A 62 14.42 -0.65 -10.84
C VAL A 62 14.11 0.35 -11.96
N ILE A 63 13.38 1.44 -11.68
CA ILE A 63 13.14 2.52 -12.66
C ILE A 63 14.47 3.11 -13.13
N LEU A 64 15.39 3.32 -12.19
CA LEU A 64 16.64 4.04 -12.44
C LEU A 64 17.73 3.16 -13.05
N ALA A 65 17.85 1.90 -12.61
CA ALA A 65 18.95 1.00 -12.97
C ALA A 65 18.61 0.01 -14.09
N LEU A 66 17.32 -0.29 -14.32
CA LEU A 66 16.93 -1.42 -15.17
C LEU A 66 15.86 -1.07 -16.21
N ASN A 67 14.62 -0.85 -15.77
CA ASN A 67 13.47 -0.74 -16.66
C ASN A 67 12.32 0.05 -15.99
N PRO A 68 11.97 1.25 -16.52
CA PRO A 68 10.93 2.10 -15.92
C PRO A 68 9.55 1.44 -15.81
N PRO A 69 9.01 0.77 -16.85
CA PRO A 69 7.75 0.02 -16.72
C PRO A 69 7.73 -1.02 -15.61
N ILE A 70 8.80 -1.81 -15.46
CA ILE A 70 8.88 -2.85 -14.41
C ILE A 70 8.92 -2.20 -13.02
N GLY A 71 9.72 -1.14 -12.87
CA GLY A 71 9.80 -0.42 -11.60
C GLY A 71 8.47 0.25 -11.21
N ALA A 72 7.76 0.84 -12.17
CA ALA A 72 6.42 1.38 -11.96
C ALA A 72 5.42 0.29 -11.51
N LEU A 73 5.47 -0.91 -12.11
CA LEU A 73 4.65 -2.05 -11.68
C LEU A 73 4.94 -2.46 -10.23
N ILE A 74 6.22 -2.48 -9.83
CA ILE A 74 6.63 -2.76 -8.45
C ILE A 74 6.06 -1.70 -7.50
N MET A 75 6.10 -0.42 -7.89
CA MET A 75 5.51 0.67 -7.10
C MET A 75 3.97 0.55 -7.00
N VAL A 76 3.29 0.06 -8.05
CA VAL A 76 1.85 -0.25 -7.99
C VAL A 76 1.59 -1.34 -6.95
N ILE A 77 2.39 -2.40 -6.93
CA ILE A 77 2.28 -3.49 -5.93
C ILE A 77 2.53 -2.96 -4.52
N SER A 78 3.54 -2.10 -4.34
CA SER A 78 3.82 -1.44 -3.07
C SER A 78 2.61 -0.62 -2.58
N THR A 79 2.01 0.19 -3.47
CA THR A 79 0.80 0.98 -3.18
C THR A 79 -0.34 0.09 -2.74
N PHE A 80 -0.57 -0.99 -3.48
CA PHE A 80 -1.60 -1.98 -3.19
C PHE A 80 -1.44 -2.54 -1.76
N ILE A 81 -0.23 -3.00 -1.41
CA ILE A 81 0.08 -3.55 -0.09
C ILE A 81 -0.16 -2.49 1.01
N TYR A 82 0.33 -1.27 0.80
CA TYR A 82 0.19 -0.18 1.75
C TYR A 82 -1.28 0.18 2.01
N ILE A 83 -2.06 0.39 0.96
CA ILE A 83 -3.49 0.74 1.08
C ILE A 83 -4.23 -0.38 1.79
N VAL A 84 -4.08 -1.63 1.35
CA VAL A 84 -4.77 -2.78 1.98
C VAL A 84 -4.41 -2.88 3.46
N SER A 85 -3.12 -2.79 3.81
CA SER A 85 -2.69 -2.86 5.20
C SER A 85 -3.28 -1.77 6.09
N THR A 86 -3.41 -0.55 5.55
CA THR A 86 -3.90 0.62 6.28
C THR A 86 -5.43 0.60 6.45
N VAL A 87 -6.17 0.16 5.42
CA VAL A 87 -7.64 0.15 5.47
C VAL A 87 -8.21 -1.06 6.17
N THR A 88 -7.47 -2.18 6.24
CA THR A 88 -7.95 -3.45 6.81
C THR A 88 -8.53 -3.31 8.23
N PRO A 89 -7.86 -2.66 9.20
CA PRO A 89 -8.42 -2.50 10.54
C PRO A 89 -9.74 -1.71 10.56
N GLY A 90 -9.84 -0.67 9.73
CA GLY A 90 -11.04 0.14 9.60
C GLY A 90 -12.19 -0.66 8.97
N VAL A 91 -11.91 -1.39 7.89
CA VAL A 91 -12.92 -2.22 7.20
C VAL A 91 -13.40 -3.37 8.10
N ASP A 92 -12.49 -4.09 8.76
CA ASP A 92 -12.84 -5.22 9.65
C ASP A 92 -13.68 -4.77 10.86
N LYS A 93 -13.42 -3.56 11.38
CA LYS A 93 -14.24 -2.96 12.46
C LYS A 93 -15.69 -2.77 12.02
N TYR A 94 -15.93 -2.26 10.81
CA TYR A 94 -17.30 -2.11 10.31
C TYR A 94 -17.91 -3.45 9.90
N ASP A 95 -17.11 -4.38 9.37
CA ASP A 95 -17.59 -5.66 8.88
C ASP A 95 -18.10 -6.57 9.98
N SER A 96 -17.38 -6.66 11.09
CA SER A 96 -17.75 -7.51 12.23
C SER A 96 -19.05 -7.06 12.92
N VAL A 97 -19.34 -5.76 12.95
CA VAL A 97 -20.50 -5.21 13.70
C VAL A 97 -21.78 -5.19 12.87
N HIS A 98 -21.72 -4.86 11.58
CA HIS A 98 -22.92 -4.49 10.81
C HIS A 98 -23.28 -5.46 9.67
N ARG A 99 -22.44 -6.45 9.38
CA ARG A 99 -22.67 -7.36 8.24
C ARG A 99 -24.02 -8.08 8.33
N ALA A 100 -24.33 -8.70 9.47
CA ALA A 100 -25.57 -9.47 9.62
C ALA A 100 -26.81 -8.59 9.48
N THR A 101 -26.79 -7.41 10.10
CA THR A 101 -27.89 -6.44 10.09
C THR A 101 -28.14 -5.86 8.69
N ILE A 102 -27.10 -5.59 7.91
CA ILE A 102 -27.29 -4.97 6.59
C ILE A 102 -27.67 -6.00 5.54
N LEU A 103 -27.15 -7.22 5.64
CA LEU A 103 -27.56 -8.30 4.76
C LEU A 103 -29.01 -8.72 5.02
N SER A 104 -29.53 -8.60 6.26
CA SER A 104 -30.95 -8.86 6.54
C SER A 104 -31.89 -7.79 5.99
N LEU A 105 -31.38 -6.58 5.70
CA LEU A 105 -32.11 -5.52 4.98
C LEU A 105 -32.20 -5.76 3.46
N GLY A 106 -31.77 -6.92 2.96
CA GLY A 106 -31.88 -7.30 1.55
C GLY A 106 -30.74 -6.80 0.65
N TYR A 107 -29.70 -6.16 1.22
CA TYR A 107 -28.54 -5.74 0.45
C TYR A 107 -27.76 -6.96 -0.08
N THR A 108 -27.33 -6.88 -1.34
CA THR A 108 -26.35 -7.86 -1.85
C THR A 108 -24.98 -7.62 -1.19
N ARG A 109 -24.13 -8.66 -1.15
CA ARG A 109 -22.77 -8.50 -0.60
C ARG A 109 -21.92 -7.47 -1.34
N GLN A 110 -22.16 -7.32 -2.65
CA GLN A 110 -21.47 -6.31 -3.44
C GLN A 110 -21.91 -4.90 -3.05
N GLU A 111 -23.22 -4.70 -2.88
CA GLU A 111 -23.74 -3.42 -2.41
C GLU A 111 -23.30 -3.11 -0.99
N TYR A 112 -23.26 -4.11 -0.12
CA TYR A 112 -22.71 -3.95 1.22
C TYR A 112 -21.23 -3.49 1.19
N ALA A 113 -20.39 -4.14 0.37
CA ALA A 113 -18.98 -3.77 0.24
C ALA A 113 -18.80 -2.32 -0.29
N VAL A 114 -19.58 -1.94 -1.30
CA VAL A 114 -19.41 -0.65 -2.00
C VAL A 114 -20.20 0.49 -1.33
N LYS A 115 -21.48 0.29 -1.04
CA LYS A 115 -22.37 1.35 -0.52
C LYS A 115 -22.21 1.56 0.98
N TYR A 116 -21.82 0.53 1.73
CA TYR A 116 -21.69 0.61 3.19
C TYR A 116 -20.23 0.61 3.66
N LEU A 117 -19.50 -0.48 3.42
CA LEU A 117 -18.13 -0.63 3.96
C LEU A 117 -17.19 0.44 3.40
N PHE A 118 -17.14 0.61 2.08
CA PHE A 118 -16.29 1.62 1.46
C PHE A 118 -16.68 3.04 1.91
N LYS A 119 -17.98 3.36 1.94
CA LYS A 119 -18.47 4.67 2.39
C LYS A 119 -18.07 4.98 3.83
N ASN A 120 -18.23 4.03 4.75
CA ASN A 120 -17.93 4.24 6.17
C ASN A 120 -16.43 4.19 6.48
N SER A 121 -15.64 3.54 5.62
CA SER A 121 -14.18 3.51 5.74
C SER A 121 -13.47 4.55 4.85
N ILE A 122 -14.20 5.42 4.15
CA ILE A 122 -13.65 6.29 3.09
C ILE A 122 -12.48 7.17 3.56
N ASN A 123 -12.53 7.64 4.81
CA ASN A 123 -11.44 8.43 5.39
C ASN A 123 -10.12 7.64 5.45
N TYR A 124 -10.17 6.35 5.77
CA TYR A 124 -8.99 5.48 5.77
C TYR A 124 -8.43 5.30 4.35
N TRP A 125 -9.32 5.14 3.36
CA TRP A 125 -8.92 5.02 1.95
C TRP A 125 -8.24 6.29 1.44
N ILE A 126 -8.82 7.46 1.71
CA ILE A 126 -8.28 8.75 1.31
C ILE A 126 -6.94 9.00 1.99
N MET A 127 -6.85 8.80 3.32
CA MET A 127 -5.60 9.00 4.06
C MET A 127 -4.49 8.06 3.57
N ALA A 128 -4.79 6.77 3.38
CA ALA A 128 -3.82 5.81 2.88
C ALA A 128 -3.32 6.18 1.48
N SER A 129 -4.23 6.54 0.58
CA SER A 129 -3.89 6.90 -0.80
C SER A 129 -3.09 8.20 -0.86
N ALA A 130 -3.50 9.23 -0.12
CA ALA A 130 -2.82 10.52 -0.09
C ALA A 130 -1.42 10.43 0.52
N ASN A 131 -1.27 9.73 1.65
CA ASN A 131 0.03 9.57 2.30
C ASN A 131 1.02 8.84 1.39
N PHE A 132 0.58 7.76 0.74
CA PHE A 132 1.45 6.96 -0.11
C PHE A 132 1.75 7.64 -1.45
N PHE A 133 0.79 8.40 -1.99
CA PHE A 133 1.00 9.26 -3.15
C PHE A 133 2.09 10.30 -2.88
N VAL A 134 2.00 11.03 -1.75
CA VAL A 134 3.01 12.03 -1.38
C VAL A 134 4.37 11.38 -1.23
N ALA A 135 4.45 10.24 -0.55
CA ALA A 135 5.71 9.50 -0.39
C ALA A 135 6.32 9.11 -1.76
N GLN A 136 5.52 8.59 -2.69
CA GLN A 136 5.98 8.23 -4.04
C GLN A 136 6.42 9.44 -4.86
N ALA A 137 5.63 10.51 -4.87
CA ALA A 137 5.93 11.71 -5.62
C ALA A 137 7.24 12.32 -5.14
N VAL A 138 7.42 12.46 -3.82
CA VAL A 138 8.65 12.95 -3.22
C VAL A 138 9.82 12.03 -3.59
N THR A 139 9.66 10.71 -3.45
CA THR A 139 10.75 9.77 -3.76
C THR A 139 11.16 9.83 -5.23
N LEU A 140 10.21 9.86 -6.17
CA LEU A 140 10.51 9.93 -7.60
C LEU A 140 11.25 11.21 -7.99
N ILE A 141 10.78 12.36 -7.49
CA ILE A 141 11.41 13.66 -7.76
C ILE A 141 12.85 13.66 -7.23
N PHE A 142 13.04 13.34 -5.95
CA PHE A 142 14.37 13.36 -5.34
C PHE A 142 15.32 12.34 -5.96
N SER A 143 14.85 11.12 -6.24
CA SER A 143 15.72 10.07 -6.76
C SER A 143 16.15 10.31 -8.22
N LYS A 144 15.29 10.90 -9.07
CA LYS A 144 15.68 11.27 -10.44
C LYS A 144 16.58 12.51 -10.46
N ASP A 145 16.36 13.48 -9.56
CA ASP A 145 17.20 14.67 -9.45
C ASP A 145 18.60 14.35 -8.89
N LEU A 146 18.72 13.46 -7.91
CA LEU A 146 20.01 13.07 -7.29
C LEU A 146 20.92 12.28 -8.24
N ILE A 147 20.36 11.49 -9.17
CA ILE A 147 21.15 10.75 -10.18
C ILE A 147 21.84 11.69 -11.18
N PHE A 148 21.36 12.92 -11.32
CA PHE A 148 22.06 13.92 -12.12
C PHE A 148 23.40 14.34 -11.49
N PHE A 149 23.59 14.10 -10.18
CA PHE A 149 24.76 14.53 -9.42
C PHE A 149 25.72 13.39 -9.04
N GLU A 150 25.23 12.19 -8.67
CA GLU A 150 26.08 11.04 -8.29
C GLU A 150 25.48 9.71 -8.78
N LYS A 151 26.08 9.12 -9.82
CA LYS A 151 25.37 8.15 -10.67
C LYS A 151 25.39 6.68 -10.21
N ASN A 152 26.39 6.27 -9.42
CA ASN A 152 26.59 4.83 -9.12
C ASN A 152 26.46 4.46 -7.63
N SER A 153 26.96 5.26 -6.69
CA SER A 153 26.82 4.99 -5.24
C SER A 153 25.36 5.03 -4.79
N PHE A 154 24.60 6.03 -5.28
CA PHE A 154 23.22 6.26 -4.88
C PHE A 154 22.26 5.11 -5.26
N ALA A 155 22.49 4.44 -6.39
CA ALA A 155 21.68 3.31 -6.82
C ALA A 155 21.91 2.07 -5.92
N GLU A 156 23.16 1.82 -5.53
CA GLU A 156 23.50 0.75 -4.59
C GLU A 156 22.91 1.05 -3.19
N ASP A 157 23.02 2.29 -2.71
CA ASP A 157 22.45 2.70 -1.43
C ASP A 157 20.92 2.55 -1.40
N LEU A 158 20.23 2.94 -2.47
CA LEU A 158 18.79 2.72 -2.63
C LEU A 158 18.43 1.23 -2.60
N PHE A 159 19.20 0.39 -3.28
CA PHE A 159 19.01 -1.04 -3.26
C PHE A 159 19.18 -1.62 -1.86
N PHE A 160 20.27 -1.29 -1.16
CA PHE A 160 20.49 -1.75 0.21
C PHE A 160 19.40 -1.27 1.17
N ALA A 161 19.05 0.03 1.15
CA ALA A 161 17.99 0.59 1.96
C ALA A 161 16.64 -0.11 1.70
N SER A 162 16.33 -0.41 0.43
CA SER A 162 15.10 -1.11 0.05
C SER A 162 15.03 -2.51 0.66
N ILE A 163 16.11 -3.30 0.56
CA ILE A 163 16.19 -4.64 1.12
C ILE A 163 16.10 -4.59 2.63
N THR A 164 16.84 -3.70 3.28
CA THR A 164 16.80 -3.52 4.73
C THR A 164 15.37 -3.23 5.19
N LEU A 165 14.67 -2.27 4.57
CA LEU A 165 13.30 -1.94 4.95
C LEU A 165 12.31 -3.10 4.70
N MET A 166 12.48 -3.85 3.60
CA MET A 166 11.65 -5.03 3.34
C MET A 166 11.88 -6.12 4.39
N VAL A 167 13.14 -6.47 4.68
CA VAL A 167 13.48 -7.52 5.65
C VAL A 167 13.05 -7.12 7.05
N PHE A 168 13.42 -5.92 7.51
CA PHE A 168 13.02 -5.45 8.85
C PHE A 168 11.51 -5.25 8.95
N GLY A 169 10.84 -4.73 7.91
CA GLY A 169 9.38 -4.59 7.89
C GLY A 169 8.66 -5.92 8.01
N PHE A 170 9.17 -6.95 7.34
CA PHE A 170 8.64 -8.32 7.46
C PHE A 170 8.88 -8.89 8.86
N ILE A 171 10.10 -8.77 9.41
CA ILE A 171 10.43 -9.26 10.76
C ILE A 171 9.57 -8.56 11.83
N LEU A 172 9.43 -7.22 11.77
CA LEU A 172 8.58 -6.47 12.70
C LEU A 172 7.11 -6.88 12.61
N SER A 173 6.63 -7.17 11.39
CA SER A 173 5.26 -7.68 11.18
C SER A 173 5.07 -9.07 11.80
N LEU A 174 6.10 -9.92 11.79
CA LEU A 174 6.08 -11.21 12.49
C LEU A 174 6.14 -11.04 14.02
N LEU A 175 6.98 -10.15 14.53
CA LEU A 175 7.15 -9.94 15.97
C LEU A 175 5.88 -9.40 16.63
N ARG A 176 5.21 -8.41 16.01
CA ARG A 176 3.91 -7.89 16.50
C ARG A 176 2.85 -8.98 16.66
N ARG A 177 2.90 -10.03 15.84
CA ARG A 177 1.96 -11.17 15.99
C ARG A 177 2.19 -11.91 17.30
N PHE A 178 3.44 -12.14 17.69
CA PHE A 178 3.75 -12.86 18.93
C PHE A 178 3.33 -12.06 20.15
N GLU A 179 3.42 -10.73 20.11
CA GLU A 179 2.91 -9.86 21.18
C GLU A 179 1.39 -9.94 21.32
N VAL A 180 0.64 -9.84 20.20
CA VAL A 180 -0.83 -9.94 20.21
C VAL A 180 -1.31 -11.32 20.70
N TRP A 181 -0.60 -12.39 20.34
CA TRP A 181 -0.94 -13.74 20.83
C TRP A 181 -0.67 -13.91 22.33
N LYS A 182 0.36 -13.24 22.85
CA LYS A 182 0.72 -13.27 24.28
C LYS A 182 -0.24 -12.46 25.16
N GLU A 183 -0.97 -11.50 24.59
CA GLU A 183 -2.04 -10.78 25.29
C GLU A 183 -3.35 -11.57 25.32
N SER A 184 -3.70 -12.33 24.27
CA SER A 184 -4.93 -13.14 24.26
C SER A 184 -4.89 -14.34 25.20
N ASP A 185 -3.71 -14.83 25.57
CA ASP A 185 -3.53 -15.93 26.54
C ASP A 185 -3.61 -15.46 28.00
N LYS A 186 -3.78 -14.15 28.25
CA LYS A 186 -3.89 -13.56 29.59
C LYS A 186 -5.32 -13.15 29.99
N GLU A 187 -6.28 -13.23 29.08
CA GLU A 187 -7.72 -13.09 29.36
C GLU A 187 -8.39 -14.46 29.49
#